data_AF-A0AA38PSN2-F1
#
_entry.id   AF-A0AA38PSN2-F1
#
_cell.length_a   1.000
_cell.length_b   1.000
_cell.length_c   1.000
_cell.angle_alpha   90.00
_cell.angle_beta   90.00
_cell.angle_gamma   90.00
#
_symmetry.space_group_name_H-M   'P 1'
#
loop_
_entity.id
_entity.type
_entity.pdbx_description
1 polymer ?
#
loop_
_entity_poly.entity_id
_entity_poly.type
_entity_poly.pdbx_seq_one_letter_code
_entity_poly.pdbx_strand_id
1 'polypeptide(L)'
;PAGQKAECHNCGATHTPLWRRGLNDELNCNACGLYCKLHKRPRPKTMRNQHGGEGGRGANGGTGAGAAAGGGRETVEVMGKLHSLAQCYNCHTTATPLWRKDDEGKTVCNACGLYYKLHGSARPISMKSDVIRKRSRHDA
;
A
#
# COMPACT_ATOMS: atom_id res chain seq x y z
N PRO A 1 6.42 9.41 29.89
CA PRO A 1 6.68 8.07 29.30
C PRO A 1 6.68 8.15 27.77
N ALA A 2 7.88 8.12 27.15
CA ALA A 2 8.03 8.24 25.70
C ALA A 2 7.48 6.99 24.99
N GLY A 3 6.62 7.19 23.98
CA GLY A 3 6.03 6.11 23.19
C GLY A 3 7.11 5.32 22.45
N GLN A 4 7.13 4.00 22.64
CA GLN A 4 8.02 3.09 21.91
C GLN A 4 7.78 3.24 20.41
N LYS A 5 8.86 3.46 19.65
CA LYS A 5 8.79 3.53 18.18
C LYS A 5 8.49 2.14 17.63
N ALA A 6 7.56 2.07 16.67
CA ALA A 6 7.21 0.84 15.99
C ALA A 6 8.34 0.42 15.04
N GLU A 7 8.91 -0.76 15.26
CA GLU A 7 10.01 -1.30 14.46
C GLU A 7 9.66 -2.69 13.93
N CYS A 8 10.02 -2.96 12.68
CA CYS A 8 9.82 -4.28 12.11
C CYS A 8 10.76 -5.30 12.75
N HIS A 9 10.19 -6.36 13.33
CA HIS A 9 10.93 -7.45 13.95
C HIS A 9 11.96 -8.10 13.00
N ASN A 10 11.60 -8.32 11.74
CA ASN A 10 12.50 -8.98 10.77
C ASN A 10 13.64 -8.09 10.25
N CYS A 11 13.38 -6.81 9.94
CA CYS A 11 14.35 -5.98 9.21
C CYS A 11 14.71 -4.65 9.87
N GLY A 12 14.12 -4.31 11.01
CA GLY A 12 14.37 -3.07 11.76
C GLY A 12 13.82 -1.80 11.10
N ALA A 13 13.02 -1.93 10.02
CA ALA A 13 12.42 -0.75 9.39
C ALA A 13 11.53 -0.01 10.40
N THR A 14 11.74 1.29 10.53
CA THR A 14 10.96 2.20 11.40
C THR A 14 9.80 2.87 10.65
N HIS A 15 9.78 2.74 9.32
CA HIS A 15 8.73 3.27 8.47
C HIS A 15 8.31 2.23 7.42
N THR A 16 7.02 2.13 7.18
CA THR A 16 6.42 1.25 6.18
C THR A 16 5.05 1.79 5.80
N PRO A 17 4.62 1.67 4.52
CA PRO A 17 3.29 2.13 4.10
C PRO A 17 2.15 1.34 4.75
N LEU A 18 2.44 0.18 5.34
CA LEU A 18 1.49 -0.62 6.10
C LEU A 18 2.24 -1.52 7.09
N TRP A 19 1.79 -1.54 8.34
CA TRP A 19 2.25 -2.49 9.35
C TRP A 19 1.41 -3.76 9.30
N ARG A 20 2.05 -4.92 9.52
CA ARG A 20 1.42 -6.25 9.52
C ARG A 20 1.74 -6.98 10.81
N ARG A 21 0.77 -7.73 11.35
CA ARG A 21 0.99 -8.66 12.47
C ARG A 21 1.29 -10.05 11.92
N GLY A 22 2.33 -10.69 12.46
CA GLY A 22 2.67 -12.08 12.19
C GLY A 22 1.78 -13.06 12.95
N LEU A 23 2.05 -14.36 12.79
CA LEU A 23 1.33 -15.45 13.47
C LEU A 23 1.48 -15.39 15.01
N ASN A 24 2.58 -14.83 15.50
CA ASN A 24 2.87 -14.68 16.92
C ASN A 24 2.73 -13.21 17.40
N ASP A 25 1.84 -12.43 16.77
CA ASP A 25 1.70 -10.98 17.01
C ASP A 25 2.95 -10.13 16.73
N GLU A 26 3.97 -10.71 16.08
CA GLU A 26 5.19 -9.99 15.70
C GLU A 26 4.90 -8.87 14.71
N LEU A 27 5.35 -7.65 15.04
CA LEU A 27 5.18 -6.49 14.18
C LEU A 27 6.16 -6.56 12.99
N ASN A 28 5.61 -6.59 11.78
CA ASN A 28 6.37 -6.69 10.54
C ASN A 28 6.02 -5.54 9.59
N CYS A 29 7.02 -5.06 8.84
CA CYS A 29 6.77 -4.12 7.76
C CYS A 29 5.98 -4.79 6.62
N ASN A 30 5.41 -4.00 5.71
CA ASN A 30 4.57 -4.51 4.63
C ASN A 30 5.31 -5.57 3.81
N ALA A 31 6.58 -5.31 3.48
CA ALA A 31 7.37 -6.21 2.65
C ALA A 31 7.80 -7.49 3.39
N CYS A 32 8.22 -7.41 4.66
CA CYS A 32 8.60 -8.60 5.43
C CYS A 32 7.39 -9.47 5.77
N GLY A 33 6.26 -8.87 6.13
CA GLY A 33 5.02 -9.60 6.39
C GLY A 33 4.48 -10.29 5.14
N LEU A 34 4.49 -9.63 3.98
CA LEU A 34 4.09 -10.25 2.71
C LEU A 34 5.03 -11.39 2.31
N TYR A 35 6.34 -11.20 2.47
CA TYR A 35 7.34 -12.23 2.15
C TYR A 35 7.14 -13.47 3.02
N CYS A 36 7.02 -13.30 4.34
CA CYS A 36 6.81 -14.41 5.26
C CYS A 36 5.50 -15.16 4.95
N LYS A 37 4.42 -14.42 4.64
CA LYS A 37 3.13 -15.01 4.25
C LYS A 37 3.22 -15.87 2.98
N LEU A 38 3.96 -15.40 1.98
CA LEU A 38 4.12 -16.08 0.68
C LEU A 38 5.08 -17.27 0.76
N HIS A 39 6.23 -17.12 1.40
CA HIS A 39 7.32 -18.09 1.35
C HIS A 39 7.46 -18.95 2.61
N LYS A 40 6.64 -18.70 3.64
CA LYS A 40 6.66 -19.40 4.94
C LYS A 40 8.04 -19.34 5.62
N ARG A 41 8.84 -18.33 5.30
CA ARG A 41 10.20 -18.12 5.82
C ARG A 41 10.51 -16.62 5.95
N PRO A 42 11.41 -16.20 6.85
CA PRO A 42 11.76 -14.78 7.01
C PRO A 42 12.36 -14.20 5.73
N ARG A 43 12.14 -12.91 5.49
CA ARG A 43 12.72 -12.19 4.34
C ARG A 43 14.24 -12.19 4.47
N PRO A 44 14.99 -12.67 3.47
CA PRO A 44 16.45 -12.69 3.53
C PRO A 44 16.99 -11.26 3.53
N LYS A 45 18.03 -11.03 4.35
CA LYS A 45 18.67 -9.71 4.52
C LYS A 45 19.34 -9.23 3.23
N THR A 46 19.72 -10.14 2.32
CA THR A 46 20.27 -9.81 0.99
C THR A 46 19.27 -9.10 0.08
N MET A 47 17.96 -9.29 0.30
CA MET A 47 16.90 -8.58 -0.42
C MET A 47 16.50 -7.26 0.23
N ARG A 48 17.21 -6.81 1.27
CA ARG A 48 16.96 -5.52 1.92
C ARG A 48 17.57 -4.41 1.06
N ASN A 49 16.72 -3.62 0.41
CA ASN A 49 17.18 -2.39 -0.24
C ASN A 49 17.84 -1.52 0.83
N GLN A 50 19.13 -1.24 0.69
CA GLN A 50 19.89 -0.35 1.56
C GLN A 50 19.40 1.08 1.35
N HIS A 51 18.26 1.42 1.93
CA HIS A 51 17.73 2.79 2.04
C HIS A 51 17.06 2.96 3.41
N GLY A 52 17.75 2.54 4.47
CA GLY A 52 17.21 2.63 5.82
C GLY A 52 18.10 2.05 6.90
N GLY A 53 19.38 2.42 6.91
CA GLY A 53 20.24 2.04 8.02
C GLY A 53 21.61 2.68 7.95
N GLU A 54 21.71 3.94 8.40
CA GLU A 54 22.93 4.44 9.03
C GLU A 54 22.56 5.25 10.26
N GLY A 55 23.10 4.85 11.41
CA GLY A 55 23.05 5.63 12.63
C GLY A 55 23.90 6.87 12.47
N GLY A 56 23.28 8.04 12.58
CA GLY A 56 23.96 9.33 12.61
C GLY A 56 23.14 10.30 13.47
N ARG A 57 23.73 10.75 14.57
CA ARG A 57 23.20 11.75 15.49
C ARG A 57 23.08 13.10 14.77
N GLY A 58 21.95 13.79 14.89
CA GLY A 58 21.79 15.16 14.37
C GLY A 58 20.36 15.66 14.53
N ALA A 59 20.21 16.86 15.08
CA ALA A 59 18.99 17.38 15.68
C ALA A 59 18.05 18.14 14.71
N ASN A 60 16.83 18.36 15.21
CA ASN A 60 15.86 19.44 14.94
C ASN A 60 14.74 19.26 13.88
N GLY A 61 13.49 19.32 14.38
CA GLY A 61 12.44 20.21 13.84
C GLY A 61 11.31 19.60 12.98
N GLY A 62 10.05 19.73 13.46
CA GLY A 62 8.82 19.79 12.62
C GLY A 62 7.90 18.56 12.65
N THR A 63 7.02 18.36 13.63
CA THR A 63 5.57 18.75 13.68
C THR A 63 4.56 17.81 12.99
N GLY A 64 3.57 17.33 13.77
CA GLY A 64 2.28 16.74 13.35
C GLY A 64 2.21 15.21 13.55
N ALA A 65 1.71 14.63 14.66
CA ALA A 65 0.32 14.59 15.17
C ALA A 65 -0.70 14.24 14.04
N GLY A 66 -1.50 13.18 14.10
CA GLY A 66 -1.75 12.21 15.16
C GLY A 66 -2.50 10.99 14.65
N ALA A 67 -2.51 9.95 15.49
CA ALA A 67 -3.28 8.74 15.36
C ALA A 67 -4.76 8.97 15.70
N ALA A 68 -5.65 8.13 15.17
CA ALA A 68 -6.54 7.33 16.00
C ALA A 68 -7.33 6.32 15.15
N ALA A 69 -7.45 5.13 15.71
CA ALA A 69 -8.29 4.05 15.26
C ALA A 69 -9.79 4.38 15.46
N GLY A 70 -10.64 3.77 14.64
CA GLY A 70 -12.08 3.73 14.86
C GLY A 70 -12.67 2.60 14.02
N GLY A 71 -13.29 1.64 14.69
CA GLY A 71 -13.99 0.52 14.06
C GLY A 71 -15.15 0.98 13.17
N GLY A 72 -15.44 0.17 12.16
CA GLY A 72 -16.56 0.38 11.26
C GLY A 72 -16.73 -0.86 10.38
N ARG A 73 -17.26 -1.94 10.97
CA ARG A 73 -17.81 -3.08 10.22
C ARG A 73 -19.21 -2.72 9.73
N GLU A 74 -19.34 -1.68 8.91
CA GLU A 74 -20.60 -1.29 8.26
C GLU A 74 -20.24 -0.22 7.21
N THR A 75 -20.45 -0.50 5.92
CA THR A 75 -20.51 0.43 4.74
C THR A 75 -20.13 -0.23 3.40
N VAL A 76 -19.96 -1.55 3.32
CA VAL A 76 -19.65 -2.24 2.05
C VAL A 76 -20.72 -2.04 0.95
N GLU A 77 -21.93 -1.62 1.31
CA GLU A 77 -23.05 -1.50 0.36
C GLU A 77 -23.34 -0.05 -0.12
N VAL A 78 -22.80 0.99 0.53
CA VAL A 78 -23.16 2.39 0.23
C VAL A 78 -22.22 3.07 -0.78
N MET A 79 -20.99 2.57 -0.98
CA MET A 79 -20.05 3.09 -1.99
C MET A 79 -20.39 2.69 -3.43
N GLY A 80 -21.41 1.88 -3.66
CA GLY A 80 -21.80 1.40 -4.99
C GLY A 80 -22.53 2.42 -5.88
N LYS A 81 -23.04 3.53 -5.30
CA LYS A 81 -23.97 4.44 -6.02
C LYS A 81 -23.40 5.81 -6.40
N LEU A 82 -22.22 6.19 -5.89
CA LEU A 82 -21.50 7.42 -6.27
C LEU A 82 -20.43 7.20 -7.35
N HIS A 83 -20.30 5.98 -7.89
CA HIS A 83 -19.31 5.69 -8.95
C HIS A 83 -19.77 6.06 -10.37
N SER A 84 -21.00 6.57 -10.54
CA SER A 84 -21.55 6.88 -11.86
C SER A 84 -20.88 8.05 -12.60
N LEU A 85 -19.96 8.79 -11.94
CA LEU A 85 -19.26 9.94 -12.55
C LEU A 85 -17.74 9.76 -12.68
N ALA A 86 -17.13 8.81 -11.98
CA ALA A 86 -15.68 8.64 -12.00
C ALA A 86 -15.26 7.79 -13.20
N GLN A 87 -14.51 8.39 -14.13
CA GLN A 87 -13.95 7.71 -15.29
C GLN A 87 -12.42 7.85 -15.31
N CYS A 88 -11.73 6.74 -15.61
CA CYS A 88 -10.28 6.77 -15.79
C CYS A 88 -9.91 7.58 -17.03
N TYR A 89 -9.05 8.59 -16.87
CA TYR A 89 -8.56 9.42 -17.97
C TYR A 89 -7.85 8.62 -19.07
N ASN A 90 -7.08 7.58 -18.71
CA ASN A 90 -6.28 6.83 -19.67
C ASN A 90 -7.06 5.72 -20.41
N CYS A 91 -7.98 5.02 -19.73
CA CYS A 91 -8.61 3.82 -20.31
C CYS A 91 -10.14 3.82 -20.23
N HIS A 92 -10.73 4.92 -19.78
CA HIS A 92 -12.17 5.17 -19.70
C HIS A 92 -12.98 4.16 -18.88
N THR A 93 -12.33 3.28 -18.10
CA THR A 93 -13.05 2.43 -17.17
C THR A 93 -13.74 3.27 -16.10
N THR A 94 -14.98 2.92 -15.78
CA THR A 94 -15.78 3.48 -14.69
C THR A 94 -15.76 2.58 -13.45
N ALA A 95 -15.07 1.44 -13.52
CA ALA A 95 -14.99 0.48 -12.44
C ALA A 95 -13.53 0.18 -12.10
N THR A 96 -13.15 0.41 -10.85
CA THR A 96 -11.82 0.07 -10.34
C THR A 96 -11.90 -0.20 -8.84
N PRO A 97 -11.11 -1.16 -8.31
CA PRO A 97 -11.07 -1.39 -6.86
C PRO A 97 -10.44 -0.23 -6.07
N LEU A 98 -9.70 0.66 -6.75
CA LEU A 98 -9.09 1.85 -6.16
C LEU A 98 -8.91 2.92 -7.26
N TRP A 99 -9.34 4.15 -6.97
CA TRP A 99 -9.04 5.31 -7.80
C TRP A 99 -7.70 5.93 -7.37
N ARG A 100 -6.91 6.40 -8.32
CA ARG A 100 -5.63 7.10 -8.11
C ARG A 100 -5.66 8.45 -8.80
N LYS A 101 -4.75 9.34 -8.41
CA LYS A 101 -4.40 10.56 -9.14
C LYS A 101 -3.04 10.37 -9.80
N ASP A 102 -2.91 10.78 -11.05
CA ASP A 102 -1.59 10.90 -11.69
C ASP A 102 -0.88 12.19 -11.23
N ASP A 103 0.33 12.42 -11.74
CA ASP A 103 1.17 13.56 -11.34
C ASP A 103 0.56 14.92 -11.77
N GLU A 104 -0.37 14.92 -12.73
CA GLU A 104 -1.13 16.09 -13.17
C GLU A 104 -2.48 16.21 -12.44
N GLY A 105 -2.78 15.34 -11.49
CA GLY A 105 -4.04 15.33 -10.73
C GLY A 105 -5.23 14.70 -11.46
N LYS A 106 -5.03 14.09 -12.63
CA LYS A 106 -6.09 13.40 -13.39
C LYS A 106 -6.48 12.09 -12.72
N THR A 107 -7.78 11.79 -12.73
CA THR A 107 -8.31 10.56 -12.15
C THR A 107 -7.96 9.37 -13.03
N VAL A 108 -7.25 8.39 -12.49
CA VAL A 108 -6.89 7.15 -13.19
C VAL A 108 -7.27 5.92 -12.37
N CYS A 109 -7.55 4.80 -13.05
CA CYS A 109 -7.82 3.54 -12.35
C CYS A 109 -6.55 2.96 -11.74
N ASN A 110 -6.70 1.99 -10.84
CA ASN A 110 -5.57 1.37 -10.15
C ASN A 110 -4.56 0.76 -11.13
N ALA A 111 -5.03 0.10 -12.18
CA ALA A 111 -4.16 -0.53 -13.17
C ALA A 111 -3.33 0.49 -13.97
N CYS A 112 -3.96 1.58 -14.42
CA CYS A 112 -3.28 2.65 -15.19
C CYS A 112 -2.23 3.37 -14.33
N GLY A 113 -2.59 3.75 -13.10
CA GLY A 113 -1.65 4.44 -12.21
C GLY A 113 -0.46 3.56 -11.79
N LEU A 114 -0.68 2.26 -11.57
CA LEU A 114 0.41 1.33 -11.28
C LEU A 114 1.31 1.08 -12.49
N TYR A 115 0.73 0.98 -13.69
CA TYR A 115 1.50 0.78 -14.92
C TYR A 115 2.44 1.96 -15.20
N TYR A 116 1.91 3.19 -15.14
CA TYR A 116 2.72 4.40 -15.34
C TYR A 116 3.88 4.50 -14.35
N LYS A 117 3.62 4.23 -13.06
CA LYS A 117 4.66 4.23 -12.02
C LYS A 117 5.77 3.19 -12.26
N LEU A 118 5.42 2.04 -12.86
CA LEU A 118 6.39 0.96 -13.10
C LEU A 118 7.16 1.14 -14.42
N HIS A 119 6.50 1.66 -15.46
CA HIS A 119 7.03 1.68 -16.83
C HIS A 119 7.34 3.08 -17.38
N GLY A 120 6.94 4.15 -16.67
CA GLY A 120 7.13 5.54 -17.10
C GLY A 120 6.26 5.96 -18.31
N SER A 121 5.33 5.11 -18.76
CA SER A 121 4.51 5.35 -19.95
C SER A 121 3.04 4.99 -19.71
N ALA A 122 2.16 5.53 -20.55
CA ALA A 122 0.73 5.28 -20.46
C ALA A 122 0.40 3.80 -20.72
N ARG A 123 -0.58 3.25 -19.99
CA ARG A 123 -0.99 1.85 -20.15
C ARG A 123 -1.64 1.65 -21.52
N PRO A 124 -1.14 0.73 -22.36
CA PRO A 124 -1.73 0.49 -23.67
C PRO A 124 -3.15 -0.09 -23.53
N ILE A 125 -4.05 0.37 -24.40
CA ILE A 125 -5.48 0.00 -24.36
C ILE A 125 -5.67 -1.50 -24.63
N SER A 126 -4.80 -2.11 -25.44
CA SER A 126 -4.81 -3.55 -25.73
C SER A 126 -4.71 -4.43 -24.48
N MET A 127 -4.16 -3.92 -23.37
CA MET A 127 -4.07 -4.68 -22.11
C MET A 127 -5.33 -4.53 -21.23
N LYS A 128 -6.29 -3.65 -21.56
CA LYS A 128 -7.52 -3.45 -20.77
C LYS A 128 -8.35 -4.73 -20.73
N SER A 129 -8.90 -5.03 -19.56
CA SER A 129 -9.88 -6.10 -19.33
C SER A 129 -11.09 -5.49 -18.64
N ASP A 130 -12.28 -5.81 -19.12
CA ASP A 130 -13.54 -5.34 -18.51
C ASP A 130 -13.93 -6.15 -17.27
N VAL A 131 -13.35 -7.35 -17.11
CA VAL A 131 -13.56 -8.19 -15.94
C VAL A 131 -12.58 -7.82 -14.83
N ILE A 132 -13.10 -7.36 -13.68
CA ILE A 132 -12.32 -7.14 -12.45
C ILE A 132 -12.16 -8.47 -11.71
N ARG A 133 -10.98 -9.10 -11.83
CA ARG A 133 -10.68 -10.34 -11.11
C ARG A 133 -10.40 -10.06 -9.63
N LYS A 134 -11.17 -10.69 -8.74
CA LYS A 134 -10.91 -10.70 -7.30
C LYS A 134 -9.75 -11.67 -7.02
N ARG A 135 -8.74 -11.22 -6.28
CA ARG A 135 -7.69 -12.10 -5.75
C ARG A 135 -8.16 -12.65 -4.40
N SER A 136 -7.93 -13.95 -4.16
CA SER A 136 -8.18 -14.55 -2.84
C SER A 136 -7.40 -13.78 -1.78
N ARG A 137 -8.13 -13.13 -0.86
CA ARG A 137 -7.56 -12.51 0.32
C ARG A 137 -7.54 -13.60 1.37
N HIS A 138 -6.36 -14.05 1.77
CA HIS A 138 -6.24 -14.85 2.97
C HIS A 138 -6.40 -13.86 4.12
N ASP A 139 -7.55 -13.85 4.78
CA ASP A 139 -7.70 -13.17 6.07
C ASP A 139 -6.59 -13.68 7.01
N ALA A 140 -5.94 -12.74 7.69
CA ALA A 140 -4.85 -13.00 8.61
C ALA A 140 -5.43 -13.22 10.00
#